data_AF-A0A182TH35-F1
#
_entry.id   AF-A0A182TH35-F1
#
_cell.length_a   1.000
_cell.length_b   1.000
_cell.length_c   1.000
_cell.angle_alpha   90.00
_cell.angle_beta   90.00
_cell.angle_gamma   90.00
#
_symmetry.space_group_name_H-M   'P 1'
#
loop_
_entity.id
_entity.type
_entity.pdbx_description
1 polymer ?
#
loop_
_entity_poly.entity_id
_entity_poly.type
_entity_poly.pdbx_seq_one_letter_code
_entity_poly.pdbx_strand_id
1 'polypeptide(L)'
;MDLYQITMAYAYWKSGKIDDHAVFDLFFRTNPFQGEFTIFAGLEECLKFLDSFHYSETDIEYLKHALPQGIEDEFFEYLSQLTARDVTLYAIEEGSVAFPSLMATNAARYRMVAGKHIHLLEFGLRRAQGPDGGLSASKYSYIGEQKWTNEHDDDDVI
;
A
#
# COMPACT_ATOMS: atom_id res chain seq x y z
N MET A 1 -11.07 11.06 11.46
CA MET A 1 -10.44 11.37 10.16
C MET A 1 -9.88 12.79 10.22
N ASP A 2 -8.78 13.09 9.53
CA ASP A 2 -8.21 14.45 9.50
C ASP A 2 -8.97 15.33 8.49
N LEU A 3 -9.27 16.57 8.86
CA LEU A 3 -9.95 17.57 8.03
C LEU A 3 -9.22 17.81 6.69
N TYR A 4 -7.89 17.64 6.67
CA TYR A 4 -7.10 17.77 5.45
C TYR A 4 -7.54 16.77 4.37
N GLN A 5 -7.79 15.51 4.74
CA GLN A 5 -8.17 14.47 3.78
C GLN A 5 -9.52 14.76 3.13
N ILE A 6 -10.48 15.26 3.91
CA ILE A 6 -11.80 15.65 3.41
C ILE A 6 -11.70 16.88 2.50
N THR A 7 -10.84 17.84 2.85
CA THR A 7 -10.62 19.04 2.01
C THR A 7 -10.00 18.66 0.66
N MET A 8 -9.09 17.68 0.64
CA MET A 8 -8.54 17.14 -0.61
C MET A 8 -9.59 16.40 -1.43
N ALA A 9 -10.42 15.56 -0.79
CA ALA A 9 -11.53 14.89 -1.45
C ALA A 9 -12.49 15.89 -2.10
N TYR A 10 -12.80 16.99 -1.40
CA TYR A 10 -13.60 18.08 -1.96
C TYR A 10 -12.95 18.72 -3.19
N ALA A 11 -11.63 18.97 -3.17
CA ALA A 11 -10.93 19.52 -4.33
C ALA A 11 -10.96 18.58 -5.55
N TYR A 12 -10.84 17.26 -5.36
CA TYR A 12 -10.98 16.27 -6.43
C TYR A 12 -12.40 16.19 -6.97
N TRP A 13 -13.39 16.21 -6.07
CA TRP A 13 -14.81 16.26 -6.42
C TRP A 13 -15.15 17.50 -7.24
N LYS A 14 -14.73 18.68 -6.76
CA LYS A 14 -14.98 19.96 -7.43
C LYS A 14 -14.30 20.09 -8.79
N SER A 15 -13.15 19.43 -8.97
CA SER A 15 -12.42 19.42 -10.24
C SER A 15 -12.88 18.33 -11.23
N GLY A 16 -13.89 17.53 -10.85
CA GLY A 16 -14.43 16.47 -11.71
C GLY A 16 -13.48 15.29 -11.92
N LYS A 17 -12.57 15.04 -10.97
CA LYS A 17 -11.51 14.02 -11.06
C LYS A 17 -11.78 12.80 -10.18
N ILE A 18 -13.04 12.56 -9.82
CA ILE A 18 -13.41 11.45 -8.93
C ILE A 18 -13.24 10.08 -9.59
N ASP A 19 -13.31 10.04 -10.92
CA ASP A 19 -13.16 8.81 -11.72
C ASP A 19 -11.72 8.61 -12.23
N ASP A 20 -10.80 9.51 -11.88
CA ASP A 20 -9.40 9.37 -12.28
C ASP A 20 -8.76 8.18 -11.53
N HIS A 21 -8.22 7.23 -12.29
CA HIS A 21 -7.57 6.07 -11.71
C HIS A 21 -6.27 6.45 -11.00
N ALA A 22 -6.19 6.17 -9.69
CA ALA A 22 -5.02 6.43 -8.87
C ALA A 22 -4.43 5.12 -8.31
N VAL A 23 -3.10 5.04 -8.25
CA VAL A 23 -2.37 3.91 -7.66
C VAL A 23 -1.50 4.43 -6.52
N PHE A 24 -1.57 3.74 -5.37
CA PHE A 24 -0.79 4.05 -4.19
C PHE A 24 -0.02 2.80 -3.73
N ASP A 25 1.26 2.97 -3.42
CA ASP A 25 2.09 1.94 -2.82
C ASP A 25 2.38 2.29 -1.36
N LEU A 26 2.08 1.37 -0.44
CA LEU A 26 2.42 1.48 0.96
C LEU A 26 3.72 0.73 1.27
N PHE A 27 4.72 1.44 1.78
CA PHE A 27 5.98 0.86 2.22
C PHE A 27 6.58 1.69 3.37
N PHE A 28 7.46 1.08 4.15
CA PHE A 28 8.24 1.74 5.19
C PHE A 28 9.71 1.81 4.76
N ARG A 29 10.47 2.79 5.26
CA ARG A 29 11.88 3.00 4.83
C ARG A 29 12.92 2.52 5.83
N THR A 30 12.51 2.30 7.06
CA THR A 30 13.39 1.92 8.16
C THR A 30 12.69 0.86 8.97
N ASN A 31 13.40 -0.23 9.28
CA ASN A 31 12.87 -1.23 10.19
C ASN A 31 12.64 -0.63 11.59
N PRO A 32 11.52 -0.94 12.23
CA PRO A 32 11.33 -0.61 13.63
C PRO A 32 12.38 -1.33 14.49
N PHE A 33 12.70 -0.76 15.65
CA PHE A 33 13.62 -1.34 16.64
C PHE A 33 15.05 -1.61 16.14
N GLN A 34 15.47 -0.98 15.03
CA GLN A 34 16.77 -1.25 14.37
C GLN A 34 16.95 -2.71 13.94
N GLY A 35 15.84 -3.44 13.73
CA GLY A 35 15.88 -4.83 13.25
C GLY A 35 16.31 -4.94 11.78
N GLU A 36 16.58 -6.17 11.33
CA GLU A 36 16.94 -6.43 9.93
C GLU A 36 15.71 -6.62 9.02
N PHE A 37 14.56 -6.95 9.60
CA PHE A 37 13.30 -7.18 8.89
C PHE A 37 12.07 -6.84 9.76
N THR A 38 10.90 -6.77 9.13
CA THR A 38 9.61 -6.56 9.80
C THR A 38 8.65 -7.68 9.44
N ILE A 39 7.80 -8.12 10.36
CA ILE A 39 6.69 -9.03 10.05
C ILE A 39 5.48 -8.19 9.64
N PHE A 40 4.90 -8.49 8.48
CA PHE A 40 3.68 -7.85 8.00
C PHE A 40 2.47 -8.40 8.76
N ALA A 41 1.63 -7.51 9.26
CA ALA A 41 0.42 -7.85 10.01
C ALA A 41 -0.62 -6.73 9.89
N GLY A 42 -1.90 -7.05 10.12
CA GLY A 42 -3.01 -6.12 10.06
C GLY A 42 -3.76 -6.11 8.72
N LEU A 43 -3.55 -7.11 7.87
CA LEU A 43 -4.27 -7.23 6.60
C LEU A 43 -5.74 -7.57 6.85
N GLU A 44 -6.02 -8.44 7.81
CA GLU A 44 -7.39 -8.83 8.16
C GLU A 44 -8.23 -7.63 8.62
N GLU A 45 -7.71 -6.80 9.52
CA GLU A 45 -8.39 -5.59 9.98
C GLU A 45 -8.59 -4.58 8.85
N CYS A 46 -7.60 -4.46 7.95
CA CYS A 46 -7.71 -3.59 6.78
C CYS A 46 -8.86 -4.04 5.86
N LEU A 47 -8.95 -5.34 5.57
CA LEU A 47 -10.03 -5.89 4.75
C LEU A 47 -11.41 -5.71 5.39
N LYS A 48 -11.54 -5.96 6.70
CA LYS A 48 -12.78 -5.72 7.45
C LYS A 48 -13.20 -4.25 7.43
N PHE A 49 -12.23 -3.34 7.53
CA PHE A 49 -12.49 -1.91 7.41
C PHE A 49 -12.99 -1.54 6.01
N LEU A 50 -12.32 -2.01 4.95
CA LEU A 50 -12.74 -1.72 3.57
C LEU A 50 -14.15 -2.26 3.27
N ASP A 51 -14.48 -3.46 3.76
CA ASP A 51 -15.79 -4.09 3.53
C ASP A 51 -16.95 -3.36 4.23
N SER A 52 -16.69 -2.81 5.43
CA SER A 52 -17.68 -2.10 6.23
C SER A 52 -17.64 -0.58 6.08
N PHE A 53 -16.75 -0.05 5.23
CA PHE A 53 -16.57 1.38 5.06
C PHE A 53 -17.82 2.06 4.51
N HIS A 54 -18.42 2.92 5.34
CA HIS A 54 -19.45 3.87 4.97
C HIS A 54 -19.41 5.04 5.95
N TYR A 55 -19.83 6.23 5.50
CA TYR A 55 -20.07 7.34 6.42
C TYR A 55 -21.44 7.19 7.08
N SER A 56 -21.50 7.29 8.40
CA SER A 56 -22.77 7.35 9.12
C SER A 56 -23.42 8.73 8.97
N GLU A 57 -24.74 8.82 9.19
CA GLU A 57 -25.45 10.10 9.20
C GLU A 57 -24.82 11.10 10.19
N THR A 58 -24.38 10.60 11.35
CA THR A 58 -23.69 11.41 12.37
C THR A 58 -22.32 11.91 11.91
N ASP A 59 -21.60 11.13 11.10
CA ASP A 59 -20.32 11.58 10.53
C ASP A 59 -20.55 12.70 9.52
N ILE A 60 -21.57 12.58 8.68
CA ILE A 60 -21.92 13.61 7.69
C ILE A 60 -22.34 14.91 8.40
N GLU A 61 -23.17 14.82 9.44
CA GLU A 61 -23.56 15.97 10.24
C GLU A 61 -22.34 16.65 10.88
N TYR A 62 -21.42 15.86 11.46
CA TYR A 62 -20.17 16.38 12.00
C TYR A 62 -19.34 17.10 10.92
N LEU A 63 -19.19 16.52 9.73
CA LEU A 63 -18.43 17.11 8.63
C LEU A 63 -19.03 18.42 8.14
N LYS A 64 -20.36 18.54 8.09
CA LYS A 64 -21.05 19.79 7.74
C LYS A 64 -20.71 20.93 8.71
N HIS A 65 -20.49 20.61 9.99
CA HIS A 65 -20.10 21.59 11.00
C HIS A 65 -18.59 21.87 11.04
N ALA A 66 -17.77 20.86 10.74
CA ALA A 66 -16.30 20.98 10.82
C ALA A 66 -15.68 21.67 9.60
N LEU A 67 -16.32 21.59 8.43
CA LEU A 67 -15.84 22.21 7.20
C LEU A 67 -16.21 23.71 7.11
N PRO A 68 -15.44 24.51 6.34
CA PRO A 68 -15.78 25.90 6.09
C PRO A 68 -17.17 26.07 5.47
N GLN A 69 -17.81 27.21 5.74
CA GLN A 69 -19.05 27.58 5.07
C GLN A 69 -18.81 27.77 3.56
N GLY A 70 -19.76 27.31 2.74
CA GLY A 70 -19.71 27.42 1.28
C GLY A 70 -19.41 26.13 0.52
N ILE A 71 -19.29 24.99 1.21
CA ILE A 71 -19.25 23.66 0.57
C ILE A 71 -20.67 23.28 0.11
N GLU A 72 -20.76 22.73 -1.10
CA GLU A 72 -22.01 22.28 -1.72
C GLU A 72 -22.62 21.08 -1.00
N ASP A 73 -23.96 21.07 -0.85
CA ASP A 73 -24.69 19.97 -0.21
C ASP A 73 -24.50 18.64 -0.98
N GLU A 74 -24.35 18.72 -2.31
CA GLU A 74 -24.09 17.59 -3.19
C GLU A 74 -22.78 16.84 -2.87
N PHE A 75 -21.79 17.53 -2.30
CA PHE A 75 -20.57 16.87 -1.85
C PHE A 75 -20.84 15.94 -0.65
N PHE A 76 -21.73 16.33 0.25
CA PHE A 76 -22.11 15.49 1.40
C PHE A 76 -22.99 14.31 0.99
N GLU A 77 -23.82 14.49 -0.03
CA GLU A 77 -24.57 13.38 -0.65
C GLU A 77 -23.62 12.40 -1.37
N TYR A 78 -22.57 12.91 -2.00
CA TYR A 78 -21.52 12.05 -2.56
C TYR A 78 -20.81 11.24 -1.45
N LEU A 79 -20.44 11.90 -0.33
CA LEU A 79 -19.79 11.21 0.78
C LEU A 79 -20.68 10.14 1.42
N SER A 80 -21.99 10.38 1.56
CA SER A 80 -22.92 9.40 2.16
C SER A 80 -23.06 8.12 1.33
N GLN A 81 -22.81 8.21 0.02
CA GLN A 81 -22.86 7.08 -0.92
C GLN A 81 -21.49 6.42 -1.15
N LEU A 82 -20.41 6.99 -0.60
CA LEU A 82 -19.05 6.51 -0.86
C LEU A 82 -18.82 5.13 -0.21
N THR A 83 -18.28 4.21 -1.00
CA THR A 83 -17.90 2.86 -0.56
C THR A 83 -16.51 2.50 -1.10
N ALA A 84 -15.87 1.48 -0.52
CA ALA A 84 -14.55 1.01 -0.99
C ALA A 84 -14.63 -0.07 -2.10
N ARG A 85 -15.79 -0.22 -2.77
CA ARG A 85 -16.05 -1.33 -3.71
C ARG A 85 -15.15 -1.30 -4.95
N ASP A 86 -14.75 -0.13 -5.39
CA ASP A 86 -13.91 0.07 -6.57
C ASP A 86 -12.40 0.03 -6.24
N VAL A 87 -12.05 -0.30 -4.99
CA VAL A 87 -10.65 -0.40 -4.56
C VAL A 87 -10.12 -1.82 -4.82
N THR A 88 -9.04 -1.91 -5.58
CA THR A 88 -8.27 -3.16 -5.71
C THR A 88 -7.05 -3.11 -4.80
N LEU A 89 -6.94 -4.06 -3.87
CA LEU A 89 -5.83 -4.17 -2.93
C LEU A 89 -4.92 -5.34 -3.30
N TYR A 90 -3.61 -5.09 -3.34
CA TYR A 90 -2.58 -6.12 -3.43
C TYR A 90 -1.70 -6.04 -2.18
N ALA A 91 -1.56 -7.17 -1.48
CA ALA A 91 -0.74 -7.27 -0.28
C ALA A 91 0.05 -8.59 -0.27
N ILE A 92 1.15 -8.62 0.47
CA ILE A 92 1.79 -9.88 0.86
C ILE A 92 0.96 -10.54 1.96
N GLU A 93 1.13 -11.85 2.16
CA GLU A 93 0.37 -12.55 3.19
C GLU A 93 0.74 -12.07 4.59
N GLU A 94 -0.26 -12.04 5.47
CA GLU A 94 -0.05 -11.74 6.88
C GLU A 94 0.90 -12.77 7.52
N GLY A 95 1.85 -12.31 8.34
CA GLY A 95 2.95 -13.12 8.86
C GLY A 95 4.19 -13.16 7.94
N SER A 96 4.08 -12.70 6.70
CA SER A 96 5.22 -12.60 5.78
C SER A 96 6.26 -11.59 6.24
N VAL A 97 7.49 -11.77 5.77
CA VAL A 97 8.57 -10.85 6.09
C VAL A 97 8.65 -9.71 5.08
N ALA A 98 8.41 -8.50 5.59
CA ALA A 98 8.53 -7.26 4.86
C ALA A 98 9.90 -6.61 5.08
N PHE A 99 10.45 -6.06 4.00
CA PHE A 99 11.70 -5.31 4.03
C PHE A 99 11.44 -3.83 3.73
N PRO A 100 12.22 -2.93 4.33
CA PRO A 100 12.05 -1.48 4.17
C PRO A 100 12.47 -0.95 2.79
N SER A 101 13.10 -1.79 1.95
CA SER A 101 13.60 -1.35 0.66
C SER A 101 12.66 -1.78 -0.46
N LEU A 102 12.26 -0.81 -1.28
CA LEU A 102 11.51 -1.04 -2.52
C LEU A 102 12.20 -2.07 -3.44
N MET A 103 13.54 -2.18 -3.35
CA MET A 103 14.35 -3.16 -4.06
C MET A 103 14.04 -4.59 -3.60
N ALA A 104 13.98 -4.87 -2.29
CA ALA A 104 13.61 -6.19 -1.78
C ALA A 104 12.18 -6.56 -2.17
N THR A 105 11.23 -5.62 -2.05
CA THR A 105 9.82 -5.83 -2.40
C THR A 105 9.66 -6.14 -3.90
N ASN A 106 10.32 -5.37 -4.77
CA ASN A 106 10.27 -5.63 -6.21
C ASN A 106 10.97 -6.92 -6.60
N ALA A 107 12.09 -7.26 -5.96
CA ALA A 107 12.77 -8.53 -6.20
C ALA A 107 11.91 -9.74 -5.79
N ALA A 108 11.21 -9.66 -4.65
CA ALA A 108 10.22 -10.66 -4.25
C ALA A 108 9.05 -10.75 -5.26
N ARG A 109 8.52 -9.61 -5.74
CA ARG A 109 7.48 -9.59 -6.79
C ARG A 109 7.96 -10.20 -8.12
N TYR A 110 9.19 -9.91 -8.55
CA TYR A 110 9.76 -10.54 -9.76
C TYR A 110 9.96 -12.04 -9.57
N ARG A 111 10.36 -12.48 -8.37
CA ARG A 111 10.46 -13.90 -8.00
C ARG A 111 9.10 -14.60 -8.06
N MET A 112 8.02 -13.96 -7.62
CA MET A 112 6.65 -14.48 -7.77
C MET A 112 6.29 -14.76 -9.23
N VAL A 113 6.52 -13.78 -10.12
CA VAL A 113 6.10 -13.89 -11.53
C VAL A 113 7.00 -14.84 -12.33
N ALA A 114 8.30 -14.83 -12.07
CA ALA A 114 9.27 -15.66 -12.79
C ALA A 114 9.27 -17.12 -12.30
N GLY A 115 8.76 -17.39 -11.09
CA GLY A 115 8.79 -18.71 -10.48
C GLY A 115 10.18 -19.12 -9.95
N LYS A 116 10.22 -20.23 -9.20
CA LYS A 116 11.42 -20.70 -8.49
C LYS A 116 12.56 -21.13 -9.43
N HIS A 117 12.24 -21.56 -10.65
CA HIS A 117 13.20 -22.19 -11.56
C HIS A 117 13.96 -21.21 -12.47
N ILE A 118 13.55 -19.94 -12.51
CA ILE A 118 14.21 -18.93 -13.32
C ILE A 118 15.28 -18.22 -12.48
N HIS A 119 16.53 -18.24 -12.93
CA HIS A 119 17.58 -17.43 -12.30
C HIS A 119 17.32 -15.95 -12.58
N LEU A 120 16.94 -15.21 -11.54
CA LEU A 120 16.83 -13.75 -11.60
C LEU A 120 18.20 -13.15 -11.30
N LEU A 121 18.58 -12.17 -12.12
CA LEU A 121 19.87 -11.50 -12.04
C LEU A 121 19.61 -10.00 -11.95
N GLU A 122 20.12 -9.37 -10.90
CA GLU A 122 19.98 -7.93 -10.65
C GLU A 122 21.15 -7.18 -11.31
N PHE A 123 20.85 -6.31 -12.28
CA PHE A 123 21.84 -5.51 -13.02
C PHE A 123 21.67 -3.99 -12.81
N GLY A 124 20.88 -3.58 -11.82
CA GLY A 124 20.55 -2.20 -11.48
C GLY A 124 21.64 -1.47 -10.67
N LEU A 125 22.69 -2.17 -10.23
CA LEU A 125 23.89 -1.63 -9.57
C LEU A 125 24.41 -0.31 -10.17
N ARG A 126 24.35 -0.16 -11.49
CA ARG A 126 24.86 1.03 -12.22
C ARG A 126 24.04 2.31 -12.05
N ARG A 127 22.83 2.23 -11.47
CA ARG A 127 21.93 3.38 -11.22
C ARG A 127 21.55 3.54 -9.75
N ALA A 128 22.14 2.74 -8.86
CA ALA A 128 21.88 2.84 -7.44
C ALA A 128 22.44 4.16 -6.89
N GLN A 129 21.60 4.88 -6.13
CA GLN A 129 21.92 6.20 -5.61
C GLN A 129 22.71 6.07 -4.29
N GLY A 130 23.88 6.71 -4.21
CA GLY A 130 24.72 6.78 -3.00
C GLY A 130 25.89 5.78 -2.98
N PRO A 131 26.88 6.00 -2.09
CA PRO A 131 28.11 5.21 -2.04
C PRO A 131 27.88 3.72 -1.73
N ASP A 132 26.86 3.40 -0.92
CA ASP A 132 26.45 2.02 -0.58
C ASP A 132 25.20 1.55 -1.34
N GLY A 133 24.73 2.34 -2.32
CA GLY A 133 23.48 2.08 -3.04
C GLY A 133 23.51 0.74 -3.78
N GLY A 134 24.64 0.39 -4.39
CA GLY A 134 24.78 -0.88 -5.11
C GLY A 134 24.76 -2.09 -4.17
N LEU A 135 25.55 -2.04 -3.09
CA LEU A 135 25.68 -3.16 -2.16
C LEU A 135 24.37 -3.44 -1.41
N SER A 136 23.67 -2.37 -1.00
CA SER A 136 22.35 -2.49 -0.37
C SER A 136 21.30 -3.01 -1.36
N ALA A 137 21.25 -2.50 -2.60
CA ALA A 137 20.32 -2.98 -3.62
C ALA A 137 20.48 -4.48 -3.91
N SER A 138 21.71 -4.96 -4.13
CA SER A 138 21.93 -6.38 -4.39
C SER A 138 21.67 -7.25 -3.15
N LYS A 139 22.03 -6.79 -1.94
CA LYS A 139 21.72 -7.51 -0.70
C LYS A 139 20.20 -7.66 -0.52
N TYR A 140 19.44 -6.60 -0.71
CA TYR A 140 18.00 -6.62 -0.56
C TYR A 140 17.29 -7.39 -1.67
N SER A 141 17.77 -7.33 -2.91
CA SER A 141 17.25 -8.17 -4.01
C SER A 141 17.43 -9.65 -3.72
N TYR A 142 18.63 -10.04 -3.30
CA TYR A 142 18.94 -11.42 -2.95
C TYR A 142 18.11 -11.92 -1.77
N ILE A 143 17.98 -11.12 -0.71
CA ILE A 143 17.17 -11.49 0.46
C ILE A 143 15.69 -11.64 0.08
N GLY A 144 15.14 -10.70 -0.69
CA GLY A 144 13.75 -10.77 -1.16
C GLY A 144 13.48 -12.01 -2.01
N GLU A 145 14.41 -12.36 -2.89
CA GLU A 145 14.31 -13.59 -3.69
C GLU A 145 14.42 -14.86 -2.85
N GLN A 146 15.42 -14.95 -1.95
CA GLN A 146 15.67 -16.15 -1.16
C GLN A 146 14.55 -16.46 -0.17
N LYS A 147 14.03 -15.43 0.51
CA LYS A 147 12.93 -15.58 1.46
C LYS A 147 11.69 -16.18 0.81
N TRP A 148 11.34 -15.71 -0.39
CA TRP A 148 10.20 -16.25 -1.13
C TRP A 148 10.39 -17.72 -1.50
N THR A 149 11.59 -18.10 -1.96
CA THR A 149 11.90 -19.53 -2.25
C THR A 149 11.72 -20.44 -1.04
N ASN A 150 12.12 -19.97 0.16
CA ASN A 150 12.09 -20.78 1.38
C ASN A 150 10.70 -20.82 2.05
N GLU A 151 9.90 -19.76 1.95
CA GLU A 151 8.56 -19.69 2.58
C GLU A 151 7.51 -20.51 1.81
N HIS A 152 7.72 -20.81 0.52
CA HIS A 152 6.78 -21.59 -0.31
C HIS A 152 7.27 -23.02 -0.61
N ASP A 153 8.23 -23.55 0.16
CA ASP A 153 8.63 -24.97 0.06
C ASP A 153 7.64 -25.91 0.77
N ASP A 154 6.71 -25.36 1.55
CA ASP A 154 5.55 -26.05 2.10
C ASP A 154 4.26 -25.41 1.56
N ASP A 155 3.52 -26.18 0.77
CA ASP A 155 2.11 -26.03 0.40
C ASP A 155 1.64 -25.00 -0.66
N ASP A 156 0.54 -25.44 -1.28
CA ASP A 156 -0.10 -25.02 -2.51
C ASP A 156 -0.76 -23.63 -2.47
N VAL A 157 -0.83 -23.06 -3.67
CA VAL A 157 -1.77 -22.06 -4.19
C VAL A 157 -2.94 -21.68 -3.25
N ILE A 158 -3.00 -20.40 -2.86
CA ILE A 158 -4.26 -19.64 -2.71
C ILE A 158 -4.10 -18.29 -3.42
#